data_AF-A0A933GEJ0-F1
#
_entry.id   AF-A0A933GEJ0-F1
#
_cell.length_a   1.000
_cell.length_b   1.000
_cell.length_c   1.000
_cell.angle_alpha   90.00
_cell.angle_beta   90.00
_cell.angle_gamma   90.00
#
_symmetry.space_group_name_H-M   'P 1'
#
loop_
_entity.id
_entity.type
_entity.pdbx_description
1 polymer ?
#
loop_
_entity_poly.entity_id
_entity_poly.type
_entity_poly.pdbx_seq_one_letter_code
_entity_poly.pdbx_strand_id
1 'polypeptide(L)'
;MGFVSPETFSFHLTIQLLVILAVGGMGAIWGPVLGSFLVVITNELLRPAKEFSPLVFGLVLVLFIVFAPAGLTGWLSRWRRPAF
;
A
#
# COMPACT_ATOMS: atom_id res chain seq x y z
N MET A 1 -17.09 -24.48 8.93
CA MET A 1 -17.95 -23.50 8.25
C MET A 1 -17.20 -22.19 8.21
N GLY A 2 -16.76 -21.76 7.02
CA GLY A 2 -16.02 -20.52 6.85
C GLY A 2 -16.90 -19.33 7.17
N PHE A 3 -16.76 -18.79 8.38
CA PHE A 3 -17.31 -17.48 8.72
C PHE A 3 -16.48 -16.44 7.97
N VAL A 4 -16.95 -16.05 6.80
CA VAL A 4 -16.61 -14.74 6.23
C VAL A 4 -17.52 -13.75 6.93
N SER A 5 -17.05 -13.16 8.01
CA SER A 5 -17.75 -12.05 8.64
C SER A 5 -17.80 -10.90 7.62
N PRO A 6 -18.97 -10.26 7.38
CA PRO A 6 -19.08 -9.09 6.52
C PRO A 6 -18.14 -7.95 6.94
N GLU A 7 -17.71 -7.96 8.21
CA GLU A 7 -16.69 -7.06 8.73
C GLU A 7 -15.30 -7.22 8.09
N THR A 8 -14.96 -8.36 7.52
CA THR A 8 -13.66 -8.56 6.85
C THR A 8 -13.60 -7.81 5.50
N PHE A 9 -14.76 -7.51 4.91
CA PHE A 9 -14.91 -6.61 3.77
C PHE A 9 -15.06 -5.13 4.17
N SER A 10 -14.80 -4.79 5.42
CA SER A 10 -14.88 -3.42 5.92
C SER A 10 -13.72 -2.56 5.43
N PHE A 11 -13.90 -1.24 5.57
CA PHE A 11 -12.95 -0.13 5.50
C PHE A 11 -11.44 -0.48 5.57
N HIS A 12 -11.05 -1.42 6.43
CA HIS A 12 -9.71 -1.98 6.49
C HIS A 12 -9.18 -2.48 5.13
N LEU A 13 -9.97 -3.27 4.39
CA LEU A 13 -9.59 -3.79 3.07
C LEU A 13 -9.48 -2.67 2.04
N THR A 14 -10.37 -1.67 2.09
CA THR A 14 -10.30 -0.49 1.22
C THR A 14 -9.00 0.29 1.45
N ILE A 15 -8.65 0.56 2.71
CA ILE A 15 -7.39 1.24 3.05
C ILE A 15 -6.20 0.42 2.59
N GLN A 16 -6.19 -0.90 2.83
CA GLN A 16 -5.10 -1.76 2.38
C GLN A 16 -4.91 -1.68 0.87
N LEU A 17 -5.99 -1.75 0.09
CA LEU A 17 -5.93 -1.61 -1.36
C LEU A 17 -5.39 -0.23 -1.77
N LEU A 18 -5.85 0.85 -1.13
CA LEU A 18 -5.35 2.20 -1.40
C LEU A 18 -3.87 2.33 -1.09
N VAL A 19 -3.37 1.74 0.00
CA VAL A 19 -1.94 1.74 0.34
C VAL A 19 -1.15 0.96 -0.70
N ILE A 20 -1.58 -0.23 -1.09
CA ILE A 20 -0.89 -1.03 -2.13
C ILE A 20 -0.75 -0.21 -3.42
N LEU A 21 -1.82 0.49 -3.83
CA LEU A 21 -1.84 1.30 -5.04
C LEU A 21 -1.01 2.58 -4.91
N ALA A 22 -1.08 3.27 -3.77
CA ALA A 22 -0.32 4.50 -3.51
C ALA A 22 1.19 4.23 -3.40
N VAL A 23 1.56 3.14 -2.70
CA VAL A 23 2.95 2.68 -2.58
C VAL A 23 3.47 2.25 -3.95
N GLY A 24 2.69 1.45 -4.68
CA GLY A 24 3.06 0.92 -5.98
C GLY A 24 3.20 1.97 -7.07
N GLY A 25 2.27 2.92 -7.14
CA GLY A 25 2.15 3.89 -8.24
C GLY A 25 1.33 3.35 -9.43
N MET A 26 0.58 4.24 -10.09
CA MET A 26 -0.40 3.91 -11.13
C MET A 26 0.20 3.53 -12.51
N GLY A 27 1.53 3.52 -12.66
CA GLY A 27 2.20 3.49 -13.97
C GLY A 27 2.81 2.15 -14.39
N ALA A 28 2.93 1.16 -13.50
CA ALA A 28 3.52 -0.13 -13.86
C ALA A 28 2.91 -1.30 -13.08
N ILE A 29 2.77 -2.45 -13.76
CA ILE A 29 2.30 -3.72 -13.18
C ILE A 29 3.16 -4.15 -11.97
N TRP A 30 4.43 -3.73 -11.94
CA TRP A 30 5.36 -3.97 -10.83
C TRP A 30 5.05 -3.16 -9.55
N GLY A 31 4.31 -2.05 -9.66
CA GLY A 31 3.93 -1.22 -8.52
C GLY A 31 3.08 -1.97 -7.50
N PRO A 32 1.93 -2.53 -7.88
CA PRO A 32 1.09 -3.33 -6.99
C PRO A 32 1.82 -4.52 -6.35
N VAL A 33 2.77 -5.14 -7.07
CA VAL A 33 3.57 -6.26 -6.55
C VAL A 33 4.44 -5.81 -5.39
N LEU A 34 5.20 -4.71 -5.54
CA LEU A 34 5.99 -4.14 -4.44
C LEU A 34 5.13 -3.60 -3.30
N GLY A 35 4.02 -2.93 -3.63
CA GLY A 35 3.08 -2.41 -2.63
C GLY A 35 2.44 -3.50 -1.78
N SER A 36 2.01 -4.60 -2.40
CA SER A 36 1.45 -5.75 -1.69
C SER A 36 2.49 -6.44 -0.79
N PHE A 37 3.74 -6.55 -1.23
CA PHE A 37 4.81 -7.11 -0.41
C PHE A 37 5.04 -6.29 0.88
N LEU A 38 5.10 -4.95 0.75
CA LEU A 38 5.22 -4.03 1.88
C LEU A 38 4.04 -4.15 2.86
N VAL A 39 2.82 -4.24 2.34
CA VAL A 39 1.60 -4.38 3.14
C VAL A 39 1.55 -5.72 3.87
N VAL A 40 2.00 -6.81 3.23
CA VAL A 40 2.10 -8.13 3.86
C VAL A 40 3.10 -8.11 5.01
N ILE A 41 4.30 -7.57 4.80
CA ILE A 41 5.31 -7.45 5.87
C ILE A 41 4.79 -6.60 7.01
N THR A 42 4.14 -5.47 6.70
CA THR A 42 3.55 -4.58 7.71
C THR A 42 2.51 -5.33 8.54
N ASN A 43 1.60 -6.08 7.92
CA ASN A 43 0.61 -6.88 8.64
C ASN A 43 1.25 -7.96 9.52
N GLU A 44 2.33 -8.59 9.07
CA GLU A 44 3.02 -9.64 9.84
C GLU A 44 3.74 -9.06 11.06
N LEU A 45 4.38 -7.90 10.90
CA LEU A 45 5.00 -7.17 12.02
C LEU A 45 3.95 -6.67 13.03
N LEU A 46 2.78 -6.26 12.54
CA LEU A 46 1.66 -5.84 13.37
C LEU A 46 0.75 -6.98 13.83
N ARG A 47 1.09 -8.24 13.54
CA ARG A 47 0.31 -9.41 13.97
C ARG A 47 -0.03 -9.42 15.47
N PRO A 48 0.88 -9.05 16.41
CA PRO A 48 0.54 -8.93 17.83
C PRO A 48 -0.27 -7.67 18.19
N ALA A 49 -0.32 -6.66 17.30
CA ALA A 49 -0.94 -5.35 17.51
C ALA A 49 -1.97 -5.02 16.41
N LYS A 50 -2.73 -6.03 15.96
CA LYS A 50 -3.56 -5.98 14.75
C LYS A 50 -4.63 -4.89 14.77
N GLU A 51 -5.07 -4.48 15.95
CA GLU A 51 -6.03 -3.39 16.15
C GLU A 51 -5.49 -2.03 15.68
N PHE A 52 -4.15 -1.85 15.68
CA PHE A 52 -3.50 -0.62 15.21
C PHE A 52 -3.21 -0.62 13.71
N SER A 53 -3.38 -1.74 13.01
CA SER A 53 -3.12 -1.85 11.57
C SER A 53 -3.82 -0.76 10.73
N PRO A 54 -5.12 -0.42 10.94
CA PRO A 54 -5.76 0.65 10.17
C PRO A 54 -5.09 2.02 10.34
N LEU A 55 -4.64 2.35 11.56
CA LEU A 55 -3.95 3.60 11.86
C LEU A 55 -2.58 3.66 11.18
N VAL A 56 -1.82 2.55 11.24
CA VAL A 56 -0.52 2.45 10.56
C VAL A 56 -0.68 2.56 9.05
N PHE A 57 -1.64 1.86 8.47
CA PHE A 57 -1.89 1.95 7.02
C PHE A 57 -2.34 3.35 6.60
N GLY A 58 -3.19 4.02 7.38
CA GLY A 58 -3.56 5.41 7.14
C GLY A 58 -2.36 6.37 7.16
N LEU A 59 -1.46 6.20 8.13
CA LEU A 59 -0.23 7.00 8.22
C LEU A 59 0.70 6.74 7.03
N VAL A 60 0.92 5.48 6.68
CA VAL A 60 1.72 5.09 5.50
C VAL A 60 1.14 5.69 4.23
N LEU A 61 -0.19 5.66 4.08
CA LEU A 61 -0.88 6.26 2.94
C LEU A 61 -0.60 7.77 2.83
N VAL A 62 -0.77 8.51 3.92
CA VAL A 62 -0.52 9.97 3.95
C VAL A 62 0.94 10.28 3.64
N LEU A 63 1.87 9.56 4.27
CA LEU A 63 3.31 9.73 4.00
C LEU A 63 3.64 9.48 2.53
N PHE A 64 3.11 8.40 1.94
CA PHE A 64 3.35 8.12 0.53
C PHE A 64 2.74 9.17 -0.40
N ILE A 65 1.54 9.67 -0.12
CA ILE A 65 0.92 10.73 -0.91
C ILE A 65 1.74 12.03 -0.84
N VAL A 66 2.26 12.38 0.34
CA VAL A 66 3.03 13.62 0.54
C VAL A 66 4.45 13.53 -0.02
N PHE A 67 5.16 12.44 0.27
CA PHE A 67 6.58 12.30 -0.07
C PHE A 67 6.82 11.61 -1.42
N ALA A 68 5.90 10.77 -1.88
CA ALA A 68 6.04 9.98 -3.11
C ALA A 68 4.73 9.91 -3.93
N PRO A 69 4.16 11.06 -4.37
CA PRO A 69 2.86 11.11 -5.06
C PRO A 69 2.82 10.35 -6.39
N ALA A 70 3.98 10.07 -6.99
CA ALA A 70 4.08 9.25 -8.21
C ALA A 70 4.26 7.73 -7.92
N GLY A 71 4.25 7.34 -6.64
CA GLY A 71 4.56 5.99 -6.16
C GLY A 71 6.02 5.59 -6.41
N LEU A 72 6.37 4.38 -5.98
CA LEU A 72 7.71 3.78 -6.22
C LEU A 72 8.04 3.70 -7.72
N THR A 73 7.04 3.41 -8.57
CA THR A 73 7.25 3.33 -10.02
C THR A 73 7.54 4.69 -10.66
N GLY A 74 6.97 5.77 -10.11
CA GLY A 74 7.23 7.13 -10.59
C GLY A 74 8.64 7.60 -10.25
N TRP A 75 9.17 7.18 -9.09
CA TRP A 75 10.55 7.44 -8.69
C TRP A 75 11.54 6.74 -9.64
N LEU A 76 11.29 5.47 -9.99
CA LEU A 76 12.12 4.71 -10.93
C LEU A 76 11.99 5.21 -12.39
N SER A 77 10.79 5.63 -12.80
CA SER A 77 10.52 6.21 -14.12
C SER A 77 11.18 7.58 -14.31
N ARG A 78 11.26 8.40 -13.25
CA ARG A 78 12.00 9.68 -13.28
C ARG A 78 13.49 9.52 -13.57
N TRP A 79 14.07 8.37 -13.24
CA TRP A 79 15.44 8.02 -13.62
C TRP A 79 15.55 7.61 -15.10
N ARG A 80 14.48 7.09 -15.71
CA ARG A 80 14.45 6.60 -17.10
C ARG A 80 13.93 7.60 -18.13
N ARG A 81 13.74 8.87 -17.76
CA ARG A 81 13.62 9.95 -18.75
C ARG A 81 15.00 10.56 -18.96
N PRO A 82 15.82 10.05 -19.91
CA PRO A 82 16.85 10.90 -20.48
C PRO A 82 16.11 12.12 -21.07
N ALA A 83 16.52 13.30 -20.66
CA ALA A 83 16.15 14.52 -21.35
C ALA A 83 16.79 14.47 -22.73
N PHE A 84 16.08 13.93 -23.73
CA PHE A 84 16.36 14.08 -25.16
C PHE A 84 15.05 13.99 -25.92
#